data_AF-E6S6I3-F1
#
_entry.id   AF-E6S6I3-F1
#
_cell.length_a   1.000
_cell.length_b   1.000
_cell.length_c   1.000
_cell.angle_alpha   90.00
_cell.angle_beta   90.00
_cell.angle_gamma   90.00
#
_symmetry.space_group_name_H-M   'P 1'
#
loop_
_entity.id
_entity.type
_entity.pdbx_description
1 polymer ?
#
loop_
_entity_poly.entity_id
_entity_poly.type
_entity_poly.pdbx_seq_one_letter_code
_entity_poly.pdbx_strand_id
1 'polypeptide(L)'
;MPLGSVAIEGAGGAGQVLHTRLSGGRARTSVPRGVSPAAYDRPVSAKPAVIEVPAPDGTVRDVRISSPDRVLWPASGMADAQPVTKLDLAEYLLAVGDPLLRALGDRPVTLQRFPEGIEGEEFFSKNPPKGVPDFTRTVMCTYPSGRKHLQLVIDEVASAMWAVQMNAITFHPWPVRTGNVDNPDELRIDLDPQPGRGFRDAVEAAVALREVMAEIGLTAWAKTSGNRGVHVYARIAPTHEFLDVRHGVIGIARELERRLPDLVTTSWWRRSGASASSSTSTRPAATGPSPRPTRPDRCRARPCPRRSRGRSCPTPTRGP
;
A
#
# COMPACT_ATOMS: atom_id res chain seq x y z
N MET A 1 14.01 -30.32 -0.90
CA MET A 1 14.21 -30.35 -2.37
C MET A 1 14.74 -28.98 -2.79
N PRO A 2 15.88 -28.88 -3.50
CA PRO A 2 16.72 -27.68 -3.46
C PRO A 2 16.28 -26.56 -4.43
N LEU A 3 16.63 -25.34 -4.05
CA LEU A 3 16.57 -24.13 -4.88
C LEU A 3 17.71 -24.17 -5.91
N GLY A 4 17.39 -24.05 -7.19
CA GLY A 4 18.38 -23.95 -8.27
C GLY A 4 18.90 -22.53 -8.43
N SER A 5 20.14 -22.26 -8.02
CA SER A 5 20.90 -21.09 -8.45
C SER A 5 21.52 -21.34 -9.82
N VAL A 6 21.40 -20.37 -10.74
CA VAL A 6 22.17 -20.37 -12.00
C VAL A 6 23.26 -19.32 -11.87
N ALA A 7 24.50 -19.78 -11.80
CA ALA A 7 25.67 -18.92 -11.96
C ALA A 7 25.91 -18.64 -13.45
N ILE A 8 26.46 -17.48 -13.78
CA ILE A 8 26.96 -17.17 -15.12
C ILE A 8 28.48 -16.99 -14.98
N GLU A 9 29.24 -17.99 -15.41
CA GLU A 9 30.69 -17.85 -15.58
C GLU A 9 31.00 -17.07 -16.87
N GLY A 10 32.03 -16.24 -16.80
CA GLY A 10 32.56 -15.53 -17.96
C GLY A 10 33.85 -16.16 -18.47
N ALA A 11 33.95 -16.37 -19.78
CA ALA A 11 35.20 -16.58 -20.50
C ALA A 11 35.13 -15.79 -21.82
N GLY A 12 36.23 -15.11 -22.18
CA GLY A 12 36.26 -14.18 -23.31
C GLY A 12 36.82 -14.78 -24.60
N GLY A 13 36.84 -13.95 -25.66
CA GLY A 13 37.69 -14.18 -26.84
C GLY A 13 36.95 -14.33 -28.18
N ALA A 14 37.25 -13.42 -29.10
CA ALA A 14 37.20 -13.57 -30.56
C ALA A 14 35.89 -14.01 -31.25
N GLY A 15 35.10 -13.00 -31.63
CA GLY A 15 34.58 -12.81 -33.00
C GLY A 15 34.12 -14.01 -33.85
N GLN A 16 32.81 -14.30 -33.79
CA GLN A 16 32.05 -14.77 -34.95
C GLN A 16 30.62 -14.19 -34.92
N VAL A 17 30.21 -13.50 -35.99
CA VAL A 17 28.84 -12.99 -36.13
C VAL A 17 27.97 -14.13 -36.67
N LEU A 18 27.36 -14.90 -35.77
CA LEU A 18 26.44 -15.97 -36.14
C LEU A 18 24.98 -15.49 -36.03
N HIS A 19 24.36 -15.19 -37.17
CA HIS A 19 22.92 -14.89 -37.25
C HIS A 19 22.09 -16.12 -36.86
N THR A 20 21.78 -16.24 -35.57
CA THR A 20 20.92 -17.32 -35.06
C THR A 20 19.48 -16.82 -34.97
N ARG A 21 18.58 -17.40 -35.77
CA ARG A 21 17.15 -17.08 -35.74
C ARG A 21 16.56 -17.49 -34.38
N LEU A 22 16.13 -16.51 -33.58
CA LEU A 22 15.27 -16.77 -32.43
C LEU A 22 13.88 -17.21 -32.92
N SER A 23 13.62 -18.52 -32.88
CA SER A 23 12.29 -19.08 -33.07
C SER A 23 11.37 -18.58 -31.95
N GLY A 24 10.38 -17.76 -32.28
CA GLY A 24 9.49 -17.09 -31.33
C GLY A 24 8.54 -18.05 -30.59
N GLY A 25 9.02 -18.67 -29.51
CA GLY A 25 8.20 -19.42 -28.57
C GLY A 25 7.38 -18.49 -27.66
N ARG A 26 6.19 -18.04 -28.10
CA ARG A 26 5.23 -17.38 -27.19
C ARG A 26 4.71 -18.38 -26.16
N ALA A 27 5.14 -18.24 -24.91
CA ALA A 27 4.43 -18.81 -23.77
C ALA A 27 3.01 -18.22 -23.73
N ARG A 28 2.00 -19.07 -23.95
CA ARG A 28 0.59 -18.65 -23.95
C ARG A 28 0.05 -18.68 -22.51
N THR A 29 0.05 -17.53 -21.84
CA THR A 29 -0.83 -17.32 -20.68
C THR A 29 -2.27 -17.16 -21.17
N SER A 30 -3.03 -18.25 -21.18
CA SER A 30 -4.45 -18.23 -21.51
C SER A 30 -5.26 -17.63 -20.37
N VAL A 31 -5.53 -16.32 -20.44
CA VAL A 31 -6.65 -15.73 -19.70
C VAL A 31 -7.94 -16.34 -20.25
N PRO A 32 -8.86 -16.87 -19.42
CA PRO A 32 -10.13 -17.39 -19.91
C PRO A 32 -10.92 -16.30 -20.63
N ARG A 33 -11.20 -16.49 -21.92
CA ARG A 33 -12.18 -15.66 -22.65
C ARG A 33 -13.56 -16.28 -22.46
N GLY A 34 -14.48 -15.57 -21.82
CA GLY A 34 -15.81 -16.12 -21.57
C GLY A 34 -16.74 -15.25 -20.73
N VAL A 35 -16.85 -13.96 -21.03
CA VAL A 35 -18.02 -13.17 -20.59
C VAL A 35 -18.72 -12.67 -21.84
N SER A 36 -19.96 -13.09 -22.05
CA SER A 36 -20.76 -12.71 -23.22
C SER A 36 -21.31 -11.29 -23.05
N PRO A 37 -21.33 -10.42 -24.09
CA PRO A 37 -21.82 -9.05 -23.98
C PRO A 37 -23.33 -8.88 -23.70
N ALA A 38 -24.10 -9.97 -23.65
CA ALA A 38 -25.56 -9.95 -23.75
C ALA A 38 -26.31 -10.16 -22.40
N ALA A 39 -25.73 -9.78 -21.26
CA ALA A 39 -26.27 -10.14 -19.93
C ALA A 39 -26.17 -9.03 -18.86
N TYR A 40 -26.48 -7.78 -19.20
CA TYR A 40 -26.49 -6.64 -18.27
C TYR A 40 -27.80 -5.84 -18.29
N ASP A 41 -28.92 -6.56 -18.17
CA ASP A 41 -30.07 -6.08 -17.40
C ASP A 41 -30.21 -7.01 -16.18
N ARG A 42 -29.36 -6.77 -15.17
CA ARG A 42 -29.39 -7.53 -13.91
C ARG A 42 -30.40 -6.84 -12.98
N PRO A 43 -31.56 -7.45 -12.68
CA PRO A 43 -32.51 -6.87 -11.74
C PRO A 43 -31.86 -6.79 -10.35
N VAL A 44 -32.11 -5.68 -9.64
CA VAL A 44 -31.60 -5.45 -8.28
C VAL A 44 -32.02 -6.60 -7.37
N SER A 45 -31.05 -7.43 -6.98
CA SER A 45 -31.26 -8.56 -6.09
C SER A 45 -31.34 -8.06 -4.65
N ALA A 46 -32.55 -8.02 -4.12
CA ALA A 46 -32.77 -7.84 -2.69
C ALA A 46 -32.13 -8.97 -1.83
N LYS A 47 -31.70 -10.08 -2.45
CA LYS A 47 -31.08 -11.21 -1.76
C LYS A 47 -29.57 -11.02 -1.60
N PRO A 48 -29.03 -11.16 -0.37
CA PRO A 48 -27.59 -11.23 -0.12
C PRO A 48 -26.93 -12.37 -0.90
N ALA A 49 -25.73 -12.13 -1.41
CA ALA A 49 -24.87 -13.17 -1.97
C ALA A 49 -24.06 -13.86 -0.86
N VAL A 50 -23.69 -15.12 -1.08
CA VAL A 50 -22.68 -15.84 -0.30
C VAL A 50 -21.63 -16.33 -1.29
N ILE A 51 -20.37 -16.04 -1.01
CA ILE A 51 -19.23 -16.45 -1.83
C ILE A 51 -18.44 -17.47 -1.02
N GLU A 52 -18.23 -18.66 -1.58
CA GLU A 52 -17.30 -19.66 -1.04
C GLU A 52 -15.85 -19.23 -1.32
N VAL A 53 -15.05 -19.08 -0.27
CA VAL A 53 -13.67 -18.61 -0.37
C VAL A 53 -12.70 -19.66 0.17
N PRO A 54 -11.77 -20.19 -0.65
CA PRO A 54 -10.75 -21.11 -0.16
C PRO A 54 -9.87 -20.48 0.93
N ALA A 55 -9.68 -21.21 2.03
CA ALA A 55 -8.85 -20.78 3.16
C ALA A 55 -7.44 -21.43 3.13
N PRO A 56 -6.42 -20.79 3.75
CA PRO A 56 -5.06 -21.34 3.81
C PRO A 56 -4.95 -22.66 4.60
N ASP A 57 -5.92 -22.95 5.46
CA ASP A 57 -6.03 -24.19 6.24
C ASP A 57 -6.69 -25.36 5.46
N GLY A 58 -7.03 -25.14 4.19
CA GLY A 58 -7.70 -26.12 3.33
C GLY A 58 -9.22 -26.19 3.50
N THR A 59 -9.82 -25.37 4.38
CA THR A 59 -11.27 -25.23 4.50
C THR A 59 -11.83 -24.21 3.50
N VAL A 60 -13.15 -24.01 3.53
CA VAL A 60 -13.86 -22.97 2.77
C VAL A 60 -14.51 -22.01 3.77
N ARG A 61 -14.44 -20.70 3.51
CA ARG A 61 -15.16 -19.66 4.26
C ARG A 61 -16.36 -19.20 3.46
N ASP A 62 -17.53 -19.19 4.07
CA ASP A 62 -18.74 -18.58 3.50
C ASP A 62 -18.77 -17.08 3.79
N VAL A 63 -18.43 -16.25 2.80
CA VAL A 63 -18.44 -14.79 2.96
C VAL A 63 -19.72 -14.19 2.39
N ARG A 64 -20.57 -13.71 3.30
CA ARG A 64 -21.85 -13.07 2.98
C ARG A 64 -21.67 -11.60 2.57
N ILE A 65 -22.10 -11.26 1.36
CA ILE A 65 -22.18 -9.88 0.85
C ILE A 65 -23.65 -9.42 0.86
N SER A 66 -24.00 -8.47 1.73
CA SER A 66 -25.34 -7.85 1.75
C SER A 66 -25.42 -6.67 0.79
N SER A 67 -26.56 -6.47 0.12
CA SER A 67 -26.68 -5.47 -0.96
C SER A 67 -25.60 -5.65 -2.03
N PRO A 68 -25.55 -6.83 -2.71
CA PRO A 68 -24.51 -7.13 -3.71
C PRO A 68 -24.46 -6.07 -4.81
N ASP A 69 -25.64 -5.66 -5.31
CA ASP A 69 -25.78 -4.70 -6.42
C ASP A 69 -25.59 -3.22 -6.01
N ARG A 70 -25.08 -2.96 -4.79
CA ARG A 70 -24.72 -1.59 -4.39
C ARG A 70 -23.60 -1.11 -5.30
N VAL A 71 -23.90 -0.12 -6.14
CA VAL A 71 -22.92 0.57 -6.96
C VAL A 71 -21.87 1.22 -6.06
N LEU A 72 -20.59 0.92 -6.33
CA LEU A 72 -19.44 1.54 -5.67
C LEU A 72 -18.74 2.53 -6.59
N TRP A 73 -18.68 2.23 -7.89
CA TRP A 73 -18.32 3.18 -8.95
C TRP A 73 -19.47 3.26 -9.95
N PRO A 74 -20.07 4.44 -10.18
CA PRO A 74 -21.00 4.62 -11.28
C PRO A 74 -20.37 4.29 -12.64
N ALA A 75 -21.22 4.11 -13.66
CA ALA A 75 -20.79 4.07 -15.04
C ALA A 75 -19.97 5.34 -15.35
N SER A 76 -18.67 5.19 -15.60
CA SER A 76 -17.81 6.32 -15.95
C SER A 76 -18.22 6.89 -17.31
N GLY A 77 -17.85 8.13 -17.62
CA GLY A 77 -18.20 8.81 -18.88
C GLY A 77 -17.61 8.23 -20.17
N MET A 78 -17.21 6.96 -20.18
CA MET A 78 -16.87 6.18 -21.37
C MET A 78 -18.13 5.48 -21.90
N ALA A 79 -18.31 5.47 -23.23
CA ALA A 79 -19.57 5.10 -23.88
C ALA A 79 -20.14 3.70 -23.50
N ASP A 80 -19.28 2.75 -23.11
CA ASP A 80 -19.66 1.36 -22.79
C ASP A 80 -19.40 0.98 -21.31
N ALA A 81 -19.10 1.94 -20.44
CA ALA A 81 -18.74 1.65 -19.05
C ALA A 81 -19.97 1.19 -18.24
N GLN A 82 -19.88 -0.02 -17.67
CA GLN A 82 -20.86 -0.48 -16.68
C GLN A 82 -20.50 0.02 -15.28
N PRO A 83 -21.48 0.24 -14.39
CA PRO A 83 -21.21 0.51 -12.98
C PRO A 83 -20.55 -0.72 -12.33
N VAL A 84 -19.61 -0.48 -11.41
CA VAL A 84 -18.97 -1.54 -10.63
C VAL A 84 -19.66 -1.62 -9.27
N THR A 85 -20.23 -2.79 -8.96
CA THR A 85 -20.96 -3.06 -7.72
C THR A 85 -20.06 -3.60 -6.60
N LYS A 86 -20.62 -3.72 -5.40
CA LYS A 86 -19.93 -4.34 -4.26
C LYS A 86 -19.68 -5.84 -4.47
N LEU A 87 -20.55 -6.53 -5.20
CA LEU A 87 -20.31 -7.92 -5.57
C LEU A 87 -19.13 -8.03 -6.55
N ASP A 88 -19.08 -7.20 -7.58
CA ASP A 88 -17.97 -7.20 -8.55
C ASP A 88 -16.61 -6.95 -7.86
N LEU A 89 -16.56 -6.07 -6.85
CA LEU A 89 -15.35 -5.86 -6.05
C LEU A 89 -14.97 -7.10 -5.22
N ALA A 90 -15.94 -7.80 -4.63
CA ALA A 90 -15.66 -9.03 -3.88
C ALA A 90 -15.16 -10.17 -4.78
N GLU A 91 -15.80 -10.37 -5.93
CA GLU A 91 -15.37 -11.34 -6.96
C GLU A 91 -14.00 -10.99 -7.54
N TYR A 92 -13.71 -9.69 -7.75
CA TYR A 92 -12.37 -9.23 -8.13
C TYR A 92 -11.31 -9.61 -7.09
N LEU A 93 -11.57 -9.39 -5.79
CA LEU A 93 -10.63 -9.79 -4.73
C LEU A 93 -10.41 -11.31 -4.68
N LEU A 94 -11.43 -12.13 -4.99
CA LEU A 94 -11.26 -13.57 -5.17
C LEU A 94 -10.30 -13.89 -6.33
N ALA A 95 -10.53 -13.26 -7.49
CA ALA A 95 -9.71 -13.45 -8.69
C ALA A 95 -8.25 -12.98 -8.53
N VAL A 96 -7.99 -11.96 -7.69
CA VAL A 96 -6.64 -11.43 -7.41
C VAL A 96 -6.09 -11.82 -6.04
N GLY A 97 -6.67 -12.84 -5.37
CA GLY A 97 -6.34 -13.20 -3.99
C GLY A 97 -4.84 -13.42 -3.75
N ASP A 98 -4.19 -14.20 -4.61
CA ASP A 98 -2.76 -14.50 -4.56
C ASP A 98 -1.85 -13.25 -4.57
N PRO A 99 -1.89 -12.36 -5.59
CA PRO A 99 -1.11 -11.14 -5.58
C PRO A 99 -1.54 -10.13 -4.50
N LEU A 100 -2.82 -10.11 -4.11
CA LEU A 100 -3.32 -9.30 -3.00
C LEU A 100 -2.65 -9.69 -1.68
N LEU A 101 -2.64 -10.99 -1.34
CA LEU A 101 -2.05 -11.50 -0.10
C LEU A 101 -0.53 -11.39 -0.10
N ARG A 102 0.15 -11.47 -1.25
CA ARG A 102 1.58 -11.14 -1.34
C ARG A 102 1.90 -9.67 -0.99
N ALA A 103 0.93 -8.75 -1.15
CA ALA A 103 1.08 -7.34 -0.83
C ALA A 103 0.58 -6.98 0.59
N LEU A 104 -0.51 -7.59 1.06
CA LEU A 104 -1.18 -7.26 2.33
C LEU A 104 -0.89 -8.23 3.49
N GLY A 105 -0.53 -9.48 3.19
CA GLY A 105 -0.41 -10.56 4.17
C GLY A 105 0.62 -10.28 5.26
N ASP A 106 0.27 -10.62 6.51
CA ASP A 106 1.06 -10.35 7.71
C ASP A 106 1.37 -8.85 7.94
N ARG A 107 0.54 -7.93 7.43
CA ARG A 107 0.65 -6.48 7.70
C ARG A 107 -0.53 -5.95 8.50
N PRO A 108 -0.30 -5.02 9.45
CA PRO A 108 -1.37 -4.17 9.95
C PRO A 108 -1.98 -3.35 8.81
N VAL A 109 -3.30 -3.35 8.68
CA VAL A 109 -4.03 -2.61 7.63
C VAL A 109 -5.02 -1.63 8.25
N THR A 110 -4.96 -0.38 7.82
CA THR A 110 -6.04 0.61 8.00
C THR A 110 -6.98 0.53 6.79
N LEU A 111 -8.30 0.53 7.02
CA LEU A 111 -9.30 0.48 5.94
C LEU A 111 -9.78 1.89 5.57
N GLN A 112 -9.91 2.20 4.28
CA GLN A 112 -10.64 3.36 3.78
C GLN A 112 -12.00 2.88 3.26
N ARG A 113 -13.08 3.45 3.82
CA ARG A 113 -14.45 2.96 3.67
C ARG A 113 -15.32 4.00 2.99
N PHE A 114 -16.18 3.52 2.10
CA PHE A 114 -17.04 4.30 1.21
C PHE A 114 -18.46 3.73 1.29
N PRO A 115 -19.26 4.07 2.32
CA PRO A 115 -20.57 3.47 2.51
C PRO A 115 -21.52 3.64 1.33
N GLU A 116 -21.39 4.74 0.60
CA GLU A 116 -22.26 5.16 -0.51
C GLU A 116 -21.55 5.07 -1.88
N GLY A 117 -20.39 4.41 -1.96
CA GLY A 117 -19.53 4.41 -3.14
C GLY A 117 -18.59 5.62 -3.19
N ILE A 118 -17.80 5.72 -4.27
CA ILE A 118 -16.69 6.68 -4.37
C ILE A 118 -17.10 8.15 -4.54
N GLU A 119 -18.37 8.43 -4.79
CA GLU A 119 -18.93 9.79 -4.89
C GLU A 119 -19.51 10.31 -3.55
N GLY A 120 -19.66 9.42 -2.56
CA GLY A 120 -20.18 9.75 -1.23
C GLY A 120 -19.10 10.03 -0.18
N GLU A 121 -19.47 9.92 1.10
CA GLU A 121 -18.52 10.11 2.22
C GLU A 121 -17.44 9.00 2.24
N GLU A 122 -16.17 9.41 2.41
CA GLU A 122 -15.07 8.51 2.71
C GLU A 122 -14.53 8.69 4.15
N PHE A 123 -14.16 7.59 4.81
CA PHE A 123 -13.47 7.67 6.11
C PHE A 123 -12.49 6.52 6.35
N PHE A 124 -11.51 6.78 7.23
CA PHE A 124 -10.46 5.83 7.60
C PHE A 124 -10.79 5.10 8.91
N SER A 125 -11.07 3.80 8.82
CA SER A 125 -11.26 2.92 9.98
C SER A 125 -9.91 2.36 10.43
N LYS A 126 -9.37 2.93 11.51
CA LYS A 126 -8.16 2.40 12.19
C LYS A 126 -8.51 1.16 13.00
N ASN A 127 -9.43 1.28 13.95
CA ASN A 127 -9.90 0.13 14.71
C ASN A 127 -10.65 -0.84 13.76
N PRO A 128 -10.60 -2.17 14.00
CA PRO A 128 -11.48 -3.13 13.37
C PRO A 128 -12.96 -2.76 13.61
N PRO A 129 -13.83 -2.86 12.59
CA PRO A 129 -15.28 -2.80 12.77
C PRO A 129 -15.78 -3.88 13.75
N LYS A 130 -16.95 -3.68 14.36
CA LYS A 130 -17.62 -4.75 15.13
C LYS A 130 -17.94 -5.94 14.22
N GLY A 131 -17.85 -7.15 14.76
CA GLY A 131 -18.13 -8.38 14.00
C GLY A 131 -16.99 -8.83 13.08
N VAL A 132 -15.73 -8.60 13.49
CA VAL A 132 -14.56 -9.24 12.88
C VAL A 132 -14.74 -10.76 12.97
N PRO A 133 -14.60 -11.52 11.87
CA PRO A 133 -14.69 -12.98 11.91
C PRO A 133 -13.50 -13.60 12.65
N ASP A 134 -13.71 -14.74 13.29
CA ASP A 134 -12.66 -15.41 14.09
C ASP A 134 -11.41 -15.80 13.29
N PHE A 135 -11.55 -16.01 11.98
CA PHE A 135 -10.44 -16.27 11.06
C PHE A 135 -9.61 -15.01 10.72
N THR A 136 -10.08 -13.81 11.06
CA THR A 136 -9.40 -12.54 10.73
C THR A 136 -8.61 -12.02 11.93
N ARG A 137 -7.28 -12.11 11.85
CA ARG A 137 -6.38 -11.65 12.93
C ARG A 137 -6.42 -10.13 13.12
N THR A 138 -6.06 -9.70 14.32
CA THR A 138 -5.76 -8.30 14.65
C THR A 138 -4.42 -8.18 15.37
N VAL A 139 -3.78 -7.02 15.28
CA VAL A 139 -2.51 -6.72 15.95
C VAL A 139 -2.57 -5.34 16.60
N MET A 140 -1.98 -5.19 17.79
CA MET A 140 -1.96 -3.91 18.51
C MET A 140 -0.82 -3.04 17.98
N CYS A 141 -1.15 -1.86 17.45
CA CYS A 141 -0.19 -0.90 16.91
C CYS A 141 -0.12 0.37 17.77
N THR A 142 1.10 0.88 18.00
CA THR A 142 1.34 2.13 18.74
C THR A 142 1.58 3.29 17.78
N TYR A 143 0.76 4.33 17.88
CA TYR A 143 0.85 5.54 17.08
C TYR A 143 1.87 6.54 17.67
N PRO A 144 2.35 7.54 16.88
CA PRO A 144 3.30 8.54 17.37
C PRO A 144 2.83 9.33 18.60
N SER A 145 1.51 9.41 18.82
CA SER A 145 0.89 10.01 20.00
C SER A 145 0.91 9.12 21.25
N GLY A 146 1.54 7.94 21.21
CA GLY A 146 1.51 6.93 22.27
C GLY A 146 0.19 6.14 22.37
N ARG A 147 -0.85 6.55 21.63
CA ARG A 147 -2.14 5.83 21.60
C ARG A 147 -1.97 4.46 20.93
N LYS A 148 -2.60 3.45 21.51
CA LYS A 148 -2.61 2.08 21.00
C LYS A 148 -3.98 1.78 20.38
N HIS A 149 -3.96 1.17 19.19
CA HIS A 149 -5.17 0.72 18.50
C HIS A 149 -4.92 -0.66 17.90
N LEU A 150 -5.93 -1.53 17.94
CA LEU A 150 -5.91 -2.72 17.10
C LEU A 150 -5.96 -2.30 15.63
N GLN A 151 -5.25 -3.02 14.78
CA GLN A 151 -5.36 -2.99 13.32
C GLN A 151 -5.79 -4.38 12.83
N LEU A 152 -6.51 -4.44 11.72
CA LEU A 152 -6.79 -5.70 11.03
C LEU A 152 -5.52 -6.23 10.36
N VAL A 153 -5.44 -7.54 10.18
CA VAL A 153 -4.41 -8.22 9.37
C VAL A 153 -5.12 -9.09 8.34
N ILE A 154 -4.73 -8.97 7.07
CA ILE A 154 -5.42 -9.59 5.94
C ILE A 154 -4.55 -10.73 5.40
N ASP A 155 -4.62 -11.90 6.06
CA ASP A 155 -3.82 -13.08 5.71
C ASP A 155 -4.54 -14.05 4.76
N GLU A 156 -5.87 -13.95 4.66
CA GLU A 156 -6.69 -14.73 3.74
C GLU A 156 -7.68 -13.84 2.98
N VAL A 157 -8.09 -14.29 1.79
CA VAL A 157 -8.95 -13.49 0.88
C VAL A 157 -10.33 -13.24 1.51
N ALA A 158 -10.80 -14.16 2.35
CA ALA A 158 -12.06 -14.02 3.08
C ALA A 158 -12.05 -12.81 4.03
N SER A 159 -10.93 -12.50 4.69
CA SER A 159 -10.77 -11.28 5.49
C SER A 159 -10.86 -10.01 4.64
N ALA A 160 -10.33 -10.05 3.41
CA ALA A 160 -10.40 -8.93 2.47
C ALA A 160 -11.84 -8.72 1.96
N MET A 161 -12.55 -9.79 1.58
CA MET A 161 -13.96 -9.71 1.20
C MET A 161 -14.88 -9.32 2.35
N TRP A 162 -14.59 -9.75 3.59
CA TRP A 162 -15.30 -9.25 4.77
C TRP A 162 -15.10 -7.73 4.95
N ALA A 163 -13.89 -7.21 4.72
CA ALA A 163 -13.66 -5.77 4.72
C ALA A 163 -14.46 -5.04 3.61
N VAL A 164 -14.58 -5.64 2.42
CA VAL A 164 -15.47 -5.14 1.34
C VAL A 164 -16.94 -5.17 1.76
N GLN A 165 -17.41 -6.20 2.46
CA GLN A 165 -18.75 -6.23 3.04
C GLN A 165 -18.96 -5.08 4.05
N MET A 166 -17.91 -4.68 4.78
CA MET A 166 -17.90 -3.47 5.61
C MET A 166 -17.71 -2.16 4.82
N ASN A 167 -17.86 -2.19 3.49
CA ASN A 167 -17.70 -1.09 2.54
C ASN A 167 -16.27 -0.53 2.45
N ALA A 168 -15.23 -1.33 2.75
CA ALA A 168 -13.85 -0.94 2.46
C ALA A 168 -13.53 -1.13 0.97
N ILE A 169 -12.97 -0.10 0.35
CA ILE A 169 -12.47 -0.15 -1.04
C ILE A 169 -10.94 -0.21 -1.06
N THR A 170 -10.29 0.63 -0.24
CA THR A 170 -8.83 0.76 -0.24
C THR A 170 -8.23 0.22 1.05
N PHE A 171 -7.26 -0.67 0.91
CA PHE A 171 -6.45 -1.22 1.99
C PHE A 171 -5.14 -0.42 2.11
N HIS A 172 -4.86 0.09 3.32
CA HIS A 172 -3.63 0.84 3.61
C HIS A 172 -2.71 0.02 4.52
N PRO A 173 -1.91 -0.91 3.96
CA PRO A 173 -0.99 -1.74 4.73
C PRO A 173 0.17 -0.90 5.26
N TRP A 174 0.54 -1.13 6.52
CA TRP A 174 1.72 -0.52 7.11
C TRP A 174 3.01 -1.14 6.53
N PRO A 175 4.15 -0.42 6.49
CA PRO A 175 5.42 -0.95 5.96
C PRO A 175 6.13 -1.92 6.92
N VAL A 176 5.40 -2.54 7.86
CA VAL A 176 5.89 -3.44 8.91
C VAL A 176 5.13 -4.77 8.87
N ARG A 177 5.67 -5.78 9.56
CA ARG A 177 5.05 -7.11 9.74
C ARG A 177 4.53 -7.31 11.15
N THR A 178 3.58 -8.23 11.37
CA THR A 178 2.95 -8.40 12.69
C THR A 178 3.94 -8.80 13.79
N GLY A 179 5.01 -9.53 13.44
CA GLY A 179 6.07 -9.91 14.39
C GLY A 179 7.02 -8.79 14.82
N ASN A 180 7.05 -7.65 14.10
CA ASN A 180 7.87 -6.48 14.46
C ASN A 180 7.21 -5.21 13.92
N VAL A 181 6.32 -4.60 14.70
CA VAL A 181 5.47 -3.47 14.28
C VAL A 181 6.15 -2.09 14.34
N ASP A 182 7.37 -2.01 14.87
CA ASP A 182 8.11 -0.75 15.03
C ASP A 182 9.27 -0.56 14.02
N ASN A 183 9.73 -1.64 13.38
CA ASN A 183 10.82 -1.60 12.39
C ASN A 183 10.32 -2.02 10.99
N PRO A 184 10.29 -1.11 9.99
CA PRO A 184 9.81 -1.43 8.65
C PRO A 184 10.62 -2.48 7.89
N ASP A 185 9.94 -3.36 7.15
CA ASP A 185 10.53 -4.26 6.14
C ASP A 185 10.37 -3.71 4.71
N GLU A 186 9.77 -2.52 4.56
CA GLU A 186 9.58 -1.81 3.30
C GLU A 186 10.03 -0.34 3.39
N LEU A 187 10.96 0.04 2.51
CA LEU A 187 11.20 1.42 2.13
C LEU A 187 10.18 1.80 1.03
N ARG A 188 9.55 2.97 1.12
CA ARG A 188 8.50 3.41 0.20
C ARG A 188 8.71 4.86 -0.26
N ILE A 189 8.69 5.08 -1.57
CA ILE A 189 8.78 6.39 -2.22
C ILE A 189 7.53 6.60 -3.09
N ASP A 190 6.91 7.77 -2.98
CA ASP A 190 5.69 8.16 -3.72
C ASP A 190 5.99 9.33 -4.67
N LEU A 191 5.98 9.06 -5.97
CA LEU A 191 6.25 10.04 -7.03
C LEU A 191 4.92 10.59 -7.54
N ASP A 192 4.54 11.75 -7.01
CA ASP A 192 3.28 12.44 -7.30
C ASP A 192 3.51 13.64 -8.22
N PRO A 193 3.05 13.62 -9.48
CA PRO A 193 3.10 14.79 -10.36
C PRO A 193 2.35 15.97 -9.72
N GLN A 194 3.01 17.11 -9.49
CA GLN A 194 2.26 18.33 -9.25
C GLN A 194 1.60 18.78 -10.56
N PRO A 195 0.51 19.56 -10.49
CA PRO A 195 -0.27 19.87 -11.68
C PRO A 195 0.60 20.45 -12.78
N GLY A 196 0.28 20.08 -14.03
CA GLY A 196 1.04 20.48 -15.19
C GLY A 196 2.36 19.74 -15.42
N ARG A 197 2.74 18.82 -14.52
CA ARG A 197 3.39 17.54 -14.83
C ARG A 197 2.30 16.45 -14.91
N GLY A 198 2.55 15.36 -15.63
CA GLY A 198 1.64 14.24 -15.82
C GLY A 198 2.25 12.90 -15.40
N PHE A 199 1.52 11.81 -15.67
CA PHE A 199 1.97 10.46 -15.30
C PHE A 199 3.31 10.06 -15.95
N ARG A 200 3.59 10.54 -17.17
CA ARG A 200 4.87 10.29 -17.86
C ARG A 200 6.07 10.84 -17.09
N ASP A 201 5.95 12.03 -16.49
CA ASP A 201 7.00 12.63 -15.67
C ASP A 201 7.29 11.78 -14.41
N ALA A 202 6.27 11.18 -13.79
CA ALA A 202 6.46 10.26 -12.68
C ALA A 202 7.10 8.93 -13.11
N VAL A 203 6.82 8.44 -14.31
CA VAL A 203 7.49 7.24 -14.87
C VAL A 203 8.97 7.53 -15.16
N GLU A 204 9.30 8.68 -15.74
CA GLU A 204 10.68 9.12 -15.96
C GLU A 204 11.46 9.22 -14.65
N ALA A 205 10.88 9.90 -13.64
CA ALA A 205 11.45 9.98 -12.30
C ALA A 205 11.60 8.59 -11.64
N ALA A 206 10.67 7.65 -11.88
CA ALA A 206 10.74 6.29 -11.33
C ALA A 206 11.87 5.45 -11.95
N VAL A 207 12.17 5.65 -13.24
CA VAL A 207 13.29 4.97 -13.91
C VAL A 207 14.62 5.46 -13.34
N ALA A 208 14.82 6.78 -13.23
CA ALA A 208 16.03 7.33 -12.61
C ALA A 208 16.15 6.99 -11.12
N LEU A 209 15.03 6.95 -10.39
CA LEU A 209 15.02 6.52 -8.98
C LEU A 209 15.50 5.07 -8.82
N ARG A 210 15.16 4.17 -9.74
CA ARG A 210 15.67 2.79 -9.73
C ARG A 210 17.20 2.74 -9.82
N GLU A 211 17.83 3.65 -10.56
CA GLU A 211 19.29 3.74 -10.67
C GLU A 211 19.91 4.23 -9.36
N VAL A 212 19.39 5.33 -8.79
CA VAL A 212 19.81 5.87 -7.47
C VAL A 212 19.69 4.81 -6.37
N MET A 213 18.62 4.02 -6.39
CA MET A 213 18.41 2.92 -5.43
C MET A 213 19.39 1.75 -5.65
N ALA A 214 19.69 1.40 -6.91
CA ALA A 214 20.61 0.31 -7.23
C ALA A 214 22.06 0.61 -6.78
N GLU A 215 22.51 1.86 -6.88
CA GLU A 215 23.84 2.29 -6.44
C GLU A 215 24.09 2.07 -4.93
N ILE A 216 23.03 2.10 -4.11
CA ILE A 216 23.08 1.80 -2.67
C ILE A 216 22.59 0.38 -2.34
N GLY A 217 22.54 -0.51 -3.34
CA GLY A 217 22.19 -1.93 -3.16
C GLY A 217 20.71 -2.23 -2.95
N LEU A 218 19.80 -1.28 -3.19
CA LEU A 218 18.35 -1.48 -3.04
C LEU A 218 17.68 -1.90 -4.36
N THR A 219 17.00 -3.05 -4.34
CA THR A 219 16.15 -3.48 -5.46
C THR A 219 14.80 -2.75 -5.44
N ALA A 220 14.59 -1.87 -6.41
CA ALA A 220 13.37 -1.10 -6.58
C ALA A 220 12.24 -1.86 -7.31
N TRP A 221 11.03 -1.78 -6.77
CA TRP A 221 9.80 -2.36 -7.31
C TRP A 221 8.74 -1.26 -7.49
N ALA A 222 8.37 -0.98 -8.74
CA ALA A 222 7.39 0.07 -9.06
C ALA A 222 5.97 -0.49 -9.19
N LYS A 223 4.98 0.31 -8.78
CA LYS A 223 3.55 0.11 -9.07
C LYS A 223 2.86 1.46 -9.26
N THR A 224 1.77 1.50 -10.02
CA THR A 224 0.93 2.70 -10.09
C THR A 224 0.29 3.00 -8.73
N SER A 225 -0.03 4.26 -8.45
CA SER A 225 -0.75 4.64 -7.23
C SER A 225 -2.26 4.41 -7.34
N GLY A 226 -2.78 4.16 -8.54
CA GLY A 226 -4.22 4.15 -8.84
C GLY A 226 -4.82 5.55 -9.05
N ASN A 227 -4.00 6.59 -8.92
CA ASN A 227 -4.36 7.99 -9.15
C ASN A 227 -3.40 8.58 -10.20
N ARG A 228 -2.70 9.69 -9.91
CA ARG A 228 -1.82 10.39 -10.88
C ARG A 228 -0.35 9.94 -10.85
N GLY A 229 0.07 9.12 -9.88
CA GLY A 229 1.47 8.90 -9.51
C GLY A 229 1.97 7.45 -9.54
N VAL A 230 3.23 7.28 -9.14
CA VAL A 230 3.93 5.98 -9.10
C VAL A 230 4.52 5.77 -7.71
N HIS A 231 4.25 4.61 -7.11
CA HIS A 231 4.92 4.17 -5.88
C HIS A 231 6.13 3.30 -6.25
N VAL A 232 7.29 3.56 -5.66
CA VAL A 232 8.52 2.74 -5.80
C VAL A 232 8.93 2.24 -4.42
N TYR A 233 8.94 0.92 -4.23
CA TYR A 233 9.23 0.26 -2.97
C TYR A 233 10.56 -0.51 -3.04
N ALA A 234 11.22 -0.71 -1.89
CA ALA A 234 12.29 -1.68 -1.74
C ALA A 234 12.11 -2.48 -0.44
N ARG A 235 12.50 -3.76 -0.47
CA ARG A 235 12.59 -4.60 0.73
C ARG A 235 13.84 -4.21 1.50
N ILE A 236 13.71 -4.08 2.82
CA ILE A 236 14.82 -3.78 3.74
C ILE A 236 14.78 -4.74 4.93
N ALA A 237 15.92 -4.92 5.61
CA ALA A 237 15.95 -5.65 6.87
C ALA A 237 15.22 -4.84 7.96
N PRO A 238 14.31 -5.44 8.76
CA PRO A 238 13.54 -4.75 9.78
C PRO A 238 14.36 -4.52 11.06
N THR A 239 15.48 -3.79 10.92
CA THR A 239 16.48 -3.49 11.96
C THR A 239 16.58 -1.99 12.29
N HIS A 240 15.72 -1.17 11.67
CA HIS A 240 15.73 0.29 11.80
C HIS A 240 14.31 0.78 12.11
N GLU A 241 14.17 1.77 12.99
CA GLU A 241 12.87 2.37 13.27
C GLU A 241 12.38 3.26 12.12
N PHE A 242 11.08 3.56 12.10
CA PHE A 242 10.43 4.44 11.12
C PHE A 242 11.17 5.76 10.83
N LEU A 243 11.81 6.37 11.82
CA LEU A 243 12.51 7.67 11.66
C LEU A 243 13.78 7.52 10.81
N ASP A 244 14.54 6.45 11.01
CA ASP A 244 15.79 6.19 10.29
C ASP A 244 15.48 5.79 8.84
N VAL A 245 14.47 4.94 8.63
CA VAL A 245 13.96 4.63 7.28
C VAL A 245 13.48 5.90 6.56
N ARG A 246 12.80 6.82 7.27
CA ARG A 246 12.38 8.13 6.72
C ARG A 246 13.59 9.02 6.37
N HIS A 247 14.66 9.01 7.15
CA HIS A 247 15.88 9.74 6.81
C HIS A 247 16.58 9.14 5.58
N GLY A 248 16.64 7.81 5.45
CA GLY A 248 17.13 7.13 4.24
C GLY A 248 16.32 7.51 2.99
N VAL A 249 14.99 7.51 3.08
CA VAL A 249 14.10 8.00 2.00
C VAL A 249 14.42 9.45 1.61
N ILE A 250 14.60 10.35 2.59
CA ILE A 250 14.95 11.75 2.32
C ILE A 250 16.31 11.90 1.63
N GLY A 251 17.29 11.04 1.96
CA GLY A 251 18.58 11.00 1.27
C GLY A 251 18.43 10.64 -0.21
N ILE A 252 17.76 9.53 -0.49
CA ILE A 252 17.47 9.05 -1.86
C ILE A 252 16.70 10.11 -2.66
N ALA A 253 15.70 10.75 -2.02
CA ALA A 253 14.88 11.79 -2.62
C ALA A 253 15.68 13.00 -3.10
N ARG A 254 16.61 13.46 -2.26
CA ARG A 254 17.49 14.61 -2.54
C ARG A 254 18.52 14.29 -3.59
N GLU A 255 19.03 13.07 -3.64
CA GLU A 255 19.92 12.63 -4.70
C GLU A 255 19.19 12.57 -6.06
N LEU A 256 17.93 12.13 -6.08
CA LEU A 256 17.09 12.19 -7.27
C LEU A 256 16.81 13.64 -7.73
N GLU A 257 16.45 14.54 -6.80
CA GLU A 257 16.30 15.99 -7.07
C GLU A 257 17.62 16.61 -7.56
N ARG A 258 18.78 16.20 -7.02
CA ARG A 258 20.09 16.68 -7.47
C ARG A 258 20.42 16.26 -8.91
N ARG A 259 19.98 15.07 -9.34
CA ARG A 259 20.19 14.56 -10.71
C ARG A 259 19.20 15.13 -11.71
N LEU A 260 17.95 15.35 -11.29
CA LEU A 260 16.84 15.77 -12.15
C LEU A 260 16.11 17.00 -11.58
N PRO A 261 16.79 18.14 -11.37
CA PRO A 261 16.24 19.30 -10.65
C PRO A 261 15.05 19.97 -11.35
N ASP A 262 14.95 19.85 -12.68
CA ASP A 262 13.82 20.36 -13.45
C ASP A 262 12.58 19.46 -13.38
N LEU A 263 12.77 18.18 -13.04
CA LEU A 263 11.71 17.17 -13.00
C LEU A 263 11.20 16.93 -11.59
N VAL A 264 12.10 16.80 -10.60
CA VAL A 264 11.81 16.32 -9.25
C VAL A 264 12.12 17.41 -8.21
N THR A 265 11.27 17.57 -7.19
CA THR A 265 11.61 18.37 -6.00
C THR A 265 11.30 17.67 -4.67
N THR A 266 12.09 17.94 -3.62
CA THR A 266 11.80 17.57 -2.23
C THR A 266 11.29 18.74 -1.38
N SER A 267 10.99 19.88 -2.00
CA SER A 267 10.54 21.09 -1.31
C SER A 267 9.15 20.91 -0.64
N TRP A 268 9.07 21.26 0.64
CA TRP A 268 7.86 21.08 1.47
C TRP A 268 6.88 22.28 1.41
N TRP A 269 7.31 23.39 0.82
CA TRP A 269 6.55 24.65 0.77
C TRP A 269 6.01 24.93 -0.63
N ARG A 270 4.70 25.11 -0.76
CA ARG A 270 4.14 25.91 -1.86
C ARG A 270 4.58 27.36 -1.66
N ARG A 271 5.06 28.03 -2.71
CA ARG A 271 5.60 29.41 -2.66
C ARG A 271 4.53 30.51 -2.48
N SER A 272 3.42 30.17 -1.83
CA SER A 272 2.19 30.96 -1.69
C SER A 272 1.49 30.71 -0.35
N GLY A 273 2.16 30.97 0.78
CA GLY A 273 1.57 31.30 2.09
C GLY A 273 0.64 30.31 2.83
N ALA A 274 0.18 29.23 2.22
CA ALA A 274 -0.83 28.33 2.79
C ALA A 274 -0.24 26.92 3.05
N SER A 275 -0.47 26.40 4.26
CA SER A 275 -0.10 25.03 4.61
C SER A 275 -0.93 24.03 3.78
N ALA A 276 -0.26 23.01 3.24
CA ALA A 276 -0.94 21.95 2.52
C ALA A 276 -1.62 20.98 3.49
N SER A 277 -2.96 20.98 3.53
CA SER A 277 -3.68 19.72 3.72
C SER A 277 -3.56 18.88 2.44
N SER A 278 -3.79 17.57 2.57
CA SER A 278 -3.52 16.56 1.55
C SER A 278 -4.54 16.54 0.40
N SER A 279 -4.63 17.62 -0.38
CA SER A 279 -5.38 17.65 -1.65
C SER A 279 -4.99 18.85 -2.55
N THR A 280 -4.55 18.53 -3.79
CA THR A 280 -4.66 19.37 -5.03
C THR A 280 -3.79 20.65 -5.15
N SER A 281 -3.47 21.09 -6.40
CA SER A 281 -2.86 22.39 -6.84
C SER A 281 -1.36 22.67 -6.51
N THR A 282 -0.43 23.18 -7.36
CA THR A 282 -0.36 23.61 -8.79
C THR A 282 1.12 23.44 -9.30
N ARG A 283 1.46 23.79 -10.56
CA ARG A 283 2.83 23.78 -11.15
C ARG A 283 3.91 24.49 -10.29
N PRO A 284 5.21 24.10 -10.34
CA PRO A 284 5.85 23.03 -11.12
C PRO A 284 6.39 21.84 -10.27
N ALA A 285 7.14 20.95 -10.92
CA ALA A 285 7.83 19.74 -10.42
C ALA A 285 6.95 18.52 -10.11
N ALA A 286 7.45 17.30 -10.34
CA ALA A 286 6.96 16.13 -9.64
C ALA A 286 7.44 16.23 -8.19
N THR A 287 6.55 16.06 -7.23
CA THR A 287 6.97 15.97 -5.83
C THR A 287 7.65 14.61 -5.68
N GLY A 288 8.96 14.65 -5.45
CA GLY A 288 9.74 13.53 -4.93
C GLY A 288 9.16 13.12 -3.58
N PRO A 289 9.48 11.90 -3.12
CA PRO A 289 8.70 11.13 -2.16
C PRO A 289 7.85 11.97 -1.21
N SER A 290 6.53 11.81 -1.30
CA SER A 290 5.80 11.70 -0.06
C SER A 290 6.27 10.39 0.60
N PRO A 291 7.09 10.41 1.67
CA PRO A 291 7.14 9.24 2.51
C PRO A 291 5.71 9.11 3.04
N ARG A 292 4.95 8.11 2.56
CA ARG A 292 3.77 7.61 3.25
C ARG A 292 4.16 6.40 4.13
N PRO A 293 4.87 6.59 5.26
CA PRO A 293 4.55 5.75 6.39
C PRO A 293 3.13 6.15 6.81
N THR A 294 2.34 5.19 7.26
CA THR A 294 1.13 5.49 8.05
C THR A 294 1.53 5.94 9.48
N ARG A 295 2.44 6.92 9.59
CA ARG A 295 2.79 7.68 10.80
C ARG A 295 2.88 9.18 10.44
N PRO A 296 1.94 10.03 10.90
CA PRO A 296 2.03 11.48 10.70
C PRO A 296 3.21 12.08 11.48
N ASP A 297 3.69 13.23 11.01
CA ASP A 297 4.99 13.81 11.37
C ASP A 297 5.21 14.14 12.86
N ARG A 298 6.51 14.20 13.19
CA ARG A 298 7.16 14.69 14.43
C ARG A 298 7.26 13.71 15.61
N CYS A 299 8.41 13.04 15.69
CA CYS A 299 9.05 12.75 16.97
C CYS A 299 10.19 13.74 17.21
N ARG A 300 10.24 14.36 18.39
CA ARG A 300 11.50 14.86 18.98
C ARG A 300 11.94 13.81 20.00
N ALA A 301 13.18 13.35 19.91
CA ALA A 301 13.81 12.67 21.03
C ALA A 301 13.99 13.68 22.20
N ARG A 302 13.72 13.22 23.42
CA ARG A 302 14.32 13.79 24.63
C ARG A 302 14.81 12.61 25.50
N PRO A 303 16.07 12.60 25.96
CA PRO A 303 16.51 11.62 26.92
C PRO A 303 15.80 11.86 28.26
N CYS A 304 15.24 10.80 28.84
CA CYS A 304 14.72 10.84 30.21
C CYS A 304 15.88 10.50 31.17
N PRO A 305 16.25 11.38 32.12
CA PRO A 305 17.28 11.06 33.09
C PRO A 305 16.77 10.01 34.08
N ARG A 306 17.58 8.99 34.35
CA ARG A 306 17.31 7.98 35.40
C ARG A 306 17.08 8.70 36.74
N ARG A 307 15.92 8.48 37.37
CA ARG A 307 15.74 8.74 38.81
C ARG A 307 15.50 7.44 39.56
N SER A 308 16.37 7.19 40.52
CA SER A 308 16.36 6.04 41.42
C SER A 308 15.24 6.14 42.44
N ARG A 309 14.65 4.96 42.74
CA ARG A 309 14.19 4.47 44.06
C ARG A 309 13.71 5.50 45.11
N GLY A 310 12.48 5.34 45.58
CA GLY A 310 12.01 5.91 46.85
C GLY A 310 10.52 5.68 47.07
N ARG A 311 10.12 5.10 48.20
CA ARG A 311 8.71 4.85 48.57
C ARG A 311 8.18 5.95 49.49
N SER A 312 6.84 6.06 49.51
CA SER A 312 6.00 6.54 50.63
C SER A 312 6.22 7.94 51.22
N CYS A 313 5.21 8.81 51.05
CA CYS A 313 4.81 9.75 52.11
C CYS A 313 4.36 8.95 53.36
N PRO A 314 4.53 9.48 54.59
CA PRO A 314 3.52 10.42 55.10
C PRO A 314 4.09 11.65 55.85
N THR A 315 3.28 12.71 55.93
CA THR A 315 3.39 13.82 56.89
C THR A 315 3.15 13.31 58.32
N PRO A 316 3.75 13.93 59.36
CA PRO A 316 2.93 14.88 60.15
C PRO A 316 3.66 16.06 60.84
N THR A 317 2.96 17.21 60.88
CA THR A 317 2.83 18.23 61.95
C THR A 317 3.99 18.75 62.85
N ARG A 318 4.04 20.10 62.91
CA ARG A 318 4.21 21.00 64.10
C ARG A 318 5.58 21.15 64.79
N GLY A 319 6.27 22.24 64.42
CA GLY A 319 6.78 23.32 65.33
C GLY A 319 7.88 23.01 66.37
N PRO A 320 8.37 24.03 67.10
CA PRO A 320 8.07 25.47 66.96
C PRO A 320 8.72 26.12 65.73
#